data_AF-A0A067R2S0-F1
#
_entry.id   AF-A0A067R2S0-F1
#
_cell.length_a   1.000
_cell.length_b   1.000
_cell.length_c   1.000
_cell.angle_alpha   90.00
_cell.angle_beta   90.00
_cell.angle_gamma   90.00
#
_symmetry.space_group_name_H-M   'P 1'
#
loop_
_entity.id
_entity.type
_entity.pdbx_description
1 polymer ?
#
loop_
_entity_poly.entity_id
_entity_poly.type
_entity_poly.pdbx_seq_one_letter_code
_entity_poly.pdbx_strand_id
1 'polypeptide(L)'
;MTVRGLELVMELHIETRQITSSVVGLGNFMLLTEIWLMIGRLRWLGHVQRKTGGRYPKKALNGQPGGRRRMGRPRMRWLDDVGEDLRTIGVRRWRRKAESRDDWKTLIREAKVLTGP
;
A
#
# COMPACT_ATOMS: atom_id res chain seq x y z
N MET A 1 13.78 -16.37 -0.81
CA MET A 1 13.22 -15.56 0.29
C MET A 1 12.09 -16.36 0.91
N THR A 2 12.36 -17.02 2.02
CA THR A 2 11.44 -17.90 2.74
C THR A 2 10.46 -17.10 3.59
N VAL A 3 9.28 -17.66 3.86
CA VAL A 3 8.15 -17.02 4.58
C VAL A 3 8.58 -16.45 5.94
N ARG A 4 9.53 -17.11 6.62
CA ARG A 4 10.16 -16.66 7.88
C ARG A 4 10.90 -15.33 7.78
N GLY A 5 11.44 -14.98 6.61
CA GLY A 5 12.10 -13.69 6.41
C GLY A 5 11.12 -12.51 6.35
N LEU A 6 9.84 -12.76 6.04
CA LEU A 6 8.79 -11.74 6.11
C LEU A 6 8.19 -11.66 7.51
N GLU A 7 8.05 -12.79 8.21
CA GLU A 7 7.66 -12.81 9.63
C GLU A 7 8.66 -12.02 10.48
N LEU A 8 9.96 -12.26 10.33
CA LEU A 8 11.00 -11.50 11.04
C LEU A 8 10.98 -10.00 10.71
N VAL A 9 10.69 -9.62 9.46
CA VAL A 9 10.59 -8.18 9.08
C VAL A 9 9.33 -7.55 9.68
N MET A 10 8.22 -8.29 9.80
CA MET A 10 7.01 -7.82 10.46
C MET A 10 7.16 -7.76 11.98
N GLU A 11 7.86 -8.72 12.59
CA GLU A 11 8.17 -8.77 14.02
C GLU A 11 9.14 -7.66 14.42
N LEU A 12 10.23 -7.45 13.66
CA LEU A 12 11.13 -6.31 13.89
C LEU A 12 10.39 -4.97 13.79
N HIS A 13 9.40 -4.88 12.90
CA HIS A 13 8.58 -3.67 12.73
C HIS A 13 7.60 -3.44 13.90
N ILE A 14 7.22 -4.48 14.65
CA ILE A 14 6.41 -4.32 15.88
C ILE A 14 7.31 -3.98 17.08
N GLU A 15 8.49 -4.60 17.19
CA GLU A 15 9.42 -4.35 18.31
C GLU A 15 10.05 -2.95 18.24
N THR A 16 10.46 -2.50 17.05
CA THR A 16 11.00 -1.14 16.86
C THR A 16 9.96 -0.03 17.09
N ARG A 17 8.66 -0.33 17.00
CA ARG A 17 7.57 0.61 17.31
C ARG A 17 7.43 0.89 18.80
N GLN A 18 7.67 -0.09 19.67
CA GLN A 18 7.60 0.11 21.12
C GLN A 18 8.76 0.97 21.61
N ILE A 19 9.96 0.76 21.06
CA ILE A 19 11.19 1.46 21.45
C ILE A 19 11.20 2.92 20.97
N THR A 20 10.77 3.19 19.73
CA THR A 20 10.81 4.55 19.14
C THR A 20 9.70 5.46 19.67
N SER A 21 8.54 4.94 20.11
CA SER A 21 7.45 5.75 20.67
C SER A 21 7.83 6.47 21.98
N SER A 22 8.80 5.90 22.71
CA SER A 22 9.30 6.44 23.98
C SER A 22 10.40 7.48 23.80
N VAL A 23 11.01 7.57 22.61
CA VAL A 23 12.23 8.36 22.35
C VAL A 23 12.00 9.47 21.33
N VAL A 24 10.98 9.38 20.46
CA VAL A 24 10.72 10.36 19.40
C VAL A 24 9.25 10.78 19.44
N GLY A 25 8.99 12.09 19.55
CA GLY A 25 7.64 12.65 19.65
C GLY A 25 6.69 12.12 18.56
N LEU A 26 5.44 11.85 18.97
CA LEU A 26 4.39 11.16 18.22
C LEU A 26 4.22 11.56 16.74
N GLY A 27 4.60 12.79 16.36
CA GLY A 27 4.56 13.28 14.98
C GLY A 27 5.42 12.47 14.01
N ASN A 28 6.62 12.01 14.41
CA ASN A 28 7.50 11.27 13.49
C ASN A 28 7.10 9.79 13.37
N PHE A 29 6.53 9.21 14.44
CA PHE A 29 5.98 7.85 14.46
C PHE A 29 4.75 7.71 13.56
N MET A 30 3.87 8.72 13.57
CA MET A 30 2.66 8.72 12.75
C MET A 30 2.99 8.83 11.24
N LEU A 31 4.03 9.59 10.87
CA LEU A 31 4.49 9.68 9.48
C LEU A 31 5.08 8.35 8.98
N LEU A 32 5.98 7.73 9.73
CA LEU A 32 6.64 6.46 9.33
C LEU A 32 5.66 5.30 9.17
N THR A 33 4.59 5.28 9.96
CA THR A 33 3.55 4.25 9.85
C THR A 33 2.69 4.43 8.60
N GLU A 34 2.29 5.66 8.26
CA GLU A 34 1.57 5.97 7.03
C GLU A 34 2.38 5.62 5.77
N ILE A 35 3.69 5.92 5.77
CA ILE A 35 4.60 5.60 4.66
C ILE A 35 4.68 4.09 4.43
N TRP A 36 4.83 3.30 5.50
CA TRP A 36 4.87 1.85 5.40
C TRP A 36 3.55 1.24 4.92
N LEU A 37 2.42 1.78 5.37
CA LEU A 37 1.10 1.38 4.92
C LEU A 37 0.91 1.68 3.42
N MET A 38 1.27 2.88 2.96
CA MET A 38 1.28 3.26 1.55
C MET A 38 2.08 2.26 0.70
N ILE A 39 3.32 1.96 1.08
CA ILE A 39 4.18 1.01 0.36
C ILE A 39 3.55 -0.39 0.30
N GLY A 40 2.96 -0.84 1.41
CA GLY A 40 2.24 -2.11 1.48
C GLY A 40 1.07 -2.17 0.50
N ARG A 41 0.24 -1.12 0.46
CA ARG A 41 -0.89 -1.02 -0.46
C ARG A 41 -0.45 -1.01 -1.93
N LEU A 42 0.59 -0.25 -2.28
CA LEU A 42 1.15 -0.21 -3.64
C LEU A 42 1.74 -1.56 -4.09
N ARG A 43 2.42 -2.28 -3.19
CA ARG A 43 2.93 -3.64 -3.47
C ARG A 43 1.79 -4.60 -3.79
N TRP A 44 0.75 -4.60 -2.96
CA TRP A 44 -0.42 -5.46 -3.16
C TRP A 44 -1.18 -5.08 -4.44
N LEU A 45 -1.34 -3.79 -4.73
CA LEU A 45 -2.00 -3.31 -5.94
C LEU A 45 -1.33 -3.86 -7.21
N GLY A 46 -0.01 -3.73 -7.34
CA GLY A 46 0.71 -4.26 -8.49
C GLY A 46 0.66 -5.79 -8.56
N HIS A 47 0.70 -6.48 -7.41
CA HIS A 47 0.54 -7.92 -7.36
C HIS A 47 -0.83 -8.36 -7.90
N VAL A 48 -1.92 -7.74 -7.42
CA VAL A 48 -3.28 -8.07 -7.87
C VAL A 48 -3.48 -7.68 -9.33
N GLN A 49 -2.96 -6.53 -9.77
CA GLN A 49 -3.07 -6.08 -11.16
C GLN A 49 -2.41 -7.07 -12.14
N ARG A 50 -1.34 -7.78 -11.76
CA ARG A 50 -0.71 -8.81 -12.60
C ARG A 50 -1.37 -10.19 -12.51
N LYS A 51 -2.30 -10.43 -11.58
CA LYS A 51 -3.04 -11.69 -11.55
C LYS A 51 -3.96 -11.78 -12.76
N THR A 52 -4.10 -13.00 -13.28
CA THR A 52 -5.04 -13.33 -14.36
C THR A 52 -6.46 -12.89 -13.99
N GLY A 53 -7.20 -12.35 -14.97
CA GLY A 53 -8.55 -11.79 -14.82
C GLY A 53 -9.57 -12.71 -14.15
N GLY A 54 -9.42 -14.03 -14.30
CA GLY A 54 -10.31 -15.03 -13.69
C GLY A 54 -10.25 -15.12 -12.16
N ARG A 55 -9.18 -14.61 -11.52
CA ARG A 55 -8.95 -14.77 -10.08
C ARG A 55 -9.77 -13.76 -9.27
N TYR A 56 -10.34 -14.20 -8.15
CA TYR A 56 -11.18 -13.38 -7.26
C TYR A 56 -10.57 -12.02 -6.87
N PRO A 57 -9.27 -11.89 -6.50
CA PRO A 57 -8.71 -10.58 -6.15
C PRO A 57 -8.73 -9.57 -7.30
N LYS A 58 -8.46 -10.02 -8.53
CA LYS A 58 -8.48 -9.18 -9.73
C LYS A 58 -9.92 -8.78 -10.09
N LYS A 59 -10.87 -9.71 -9.93
CA LYS A 59 -12.31 -9.43 -10.08
C LYS A 59 -12.81 -8.46 -9.01
N ALA A 60 -12.37 -8.59 -7.76
CA ALA A 60 -12.73 -7.67 -6.67
C ALA A 60 -12.14 -6.28 -6.89
N LEU A 61 -10.90 -6.19 -7.38
CA LEU A 61 -10.24 -4.92 -7.71
C LEU A 61 -10.95 -4.17 -8.87
N ASN A 62 -11.43 -4.91 -9.86
CA ASN A 62 -12.14 -4.35 -11.01
C ASN A 62 -13.65 -4.23 -10.78
N GLY A 63 -14.17 -4.99 -9.84
CA GLY A 63 -15.59 -5.09 -9.55
C GLY A 63 -16.08 -3.83 -8.88
N GLN A 64 -17.13 -3.26 -9.44
CA GLN A 64 -17.93 -2.24 -8.77
C GLN A 64 -19.16 -2.95 -8.20
N PRO A 65 -19.15 -3.34 -6.91
CA PRO A 65 -20.35 -3.90 -6.30
C PRO A 65 -21.44 -2.83 -6.37
N GLY A 66 -22.46 -3.08 -7.20
CA GLY A 66 -23.62 -2.21 -7.33
C GLY A 66 -24.41 -2.11 -6.03
N GLY A 67 -25.22 -1.05 -5.92
CA GLY A 67 -26.16 -0.86 -4.81
C GLY A 67 -25.91 0.41 -3.97
N ARG A 68 -26.97 0.90 -3.34
CA ARG A 68 -26.95 2.03 -2.41
C ARG A 68 -26.64 1.51 -1.00
N ARG A 69 -25.43 1.78 -0.48
CA ARG A 69 -25.07 1.42 0.90
C ARG A 69 -25.78 2.33 1.90
N ARG A 70 -26.08 1.80 3.09
CA ARG A 70 -26.70 2.55 4.19
C ARG A 70 -25.83 3.75 4.61
N MET A 71 -26.48 4.85 4.96
CA MET A 71 -25.86 6.10 5.41
C MET A 71 -25.22 5.91 6.80
N GLY A 72 -24.02 6.45 7.02
CA GLY A 72 -23.37 6.46 8.35
C GLY A 72 -21.95 5.86 8.45
N ARG A 73 -21.47 5.10 7.45
CA ARG A 73 -20.07 4.62 7.44
C ARG A 73 -19.19 5.56 6.60
N PRO A 74 -17.98 5.95 7.07
CA PRO A 74 -17.02 6.69 6.27
C PRO A 74 -16.78 6.02 4.91
N ARG A 75 -16.77 6.81 3.83
CA ARG A 75 -16.42 6.39 2.48
C ARG A 75 -14.89 6.24 2.39
N MET A 76 -14.32 5.19 2.95
CA MET A 76 -12.95 4.80 2.59
C MET A 76 -13.02 3.49 1.83
N ARG A 77 -13.06 3.60 0.50
CA ARG A 77 -12.73 2.43 -0.33
C ARG A 77 -11.21 2.35 -0.27
N TRP A 78 -10.69 1.15 -0.07
CA TRP A 78 -9.26 0.89 -0.20
C TRP A 78 -8.68 1.43 -1.52
N LEU A 79 -9.48 1.43 -2.60
CA LEU A 79 -9.10 2.04 -3.88
C LEU A 79 -8.98 3.58 -3.85
N ASP A 80 -9.75 4.26 -3.01
CA ASP A 80 -9.68 5.71 -2.82
C ASP A 80 -8.36 6.05 -2.08
N ASP A 81 -8.03 5.31 -1.02
CA ASP A 81 -6.76 5.46 -0.27
C ASP A 81 -5.54 5.24 -1.17
N VAL A 82 -5.57 4.15 -1.96
CA VAL A 82 -4.52 3.86 -2.94
C VAL A 82 -4.49 4.88 -4.07
N GLY A 83 -5.65 5.44 -4.42
CA GLY A 83 -5.73 6.53 -5.38
C GLY A 83 -5.00 7.78 -4.89
N GLU A 84 -5.12 8.09 -3.60
CA GLU A 84 -4.40 9.20 -2.98
C GLU A 84 -2.90 8.89 -2.85
N ASP A 85 -2.53 7.69 -2.40
CA ASP A 85 -1.12 7.24 -2.37
C ASP A 85 -0.43 7.45 -3.72
N LEU A 86 -1.09 7.02 -4.80
CA LEU A 86 -0.59 7.17 -6.17
C LEU A 86 -0.49 8.64 -6.59
N ARG A 87 -1.36 9.50 -6.08
CA ARG A 87 -1.32 10.94 -6.32
C ARG A 87 -0.16 11.60 -5.58
N THR A 88 0.09 11.21 -4.33
CA THR A 88 1.25 11.67 -3.53
C THR A 88 2.57 11.41 -4.25
N ILE A 89 2.71 10.25 -4.89
CA ILE A 89 3.92 9.89 -5.67
C ILE A 89 3.86 10.31 -7.14
N GLY A 90 2.83 11.07 -7.58
CA GLY A 90 2.72 11.59 -8.95
C GLY A 90 2.47 10.54 -10.04
N VAL A 91 2.01 9.34 -9.69
CA VAL A 91 1.83 8.23 -10.65
C VAL A 91 0.46 8.31 -11.33
N ARG A 92 0.49 8.51 -12.64
CA ARG A 92 -0.69 8.41 -13.52
C ARG A 92 -0.71 7.10 -14.29
N ARG A 93 -1.91 6.69 -14.74
CA ARG A 93 -2.14 5.47 -15.54
C ARG A 93 -1.48 4.22 -14.94
N TRP A 94 -1.55 4.10 -13.61
CA TRP A 94 -0.86 3.06 -12.83
C TRP A 94 -1.18 1.63 -13.30
N ARG A 95 -2.37 1.38 -13.86
CA ARG A 95 -2.78 0.06 -14.37
C ARG A 95 -1.82 -0.50 -15.42
N ARG A 96 -1.32 0.35 -16.32
CA ARG A 96 -0.35 -0.03 -17.37
C ARG A 96 1.05 -0.21 -16.78
N LYS A 97 1.49 0.74 -15.94
CA LYS A 97 2.79 0.65 -15.25
C LYS A 97 2.90 -0.60 -14.35
N ALA A 98 1.80 -1.03 -13.75
CA ALA A 98 1.74 -2.21 -12.90
C ALA A 98 1.87 -3.54 -13.66
N GLU A 99 1.67 -3.56 -14.99
CA GLU A 99 1.86 -4.77 -15.80
C GLU A 99 3.33 -5.17 -15.86
N SER A 100 4.23 -4.19 -16.01
CA SER A 100 5.68 -4.39 -15.89
C SER A 100 6.07 -4.56 -14.42
N ARG A 101 6.74 -5.67 -14.11
CA ARG A 101 7.27 -5.89 -12.75
C ARG A 101 8.39 -4.90 -12.42
N ASP A 102 9.23 -4.60 -13.39
CA ASP A 102 10.41 -3.76 -13.20
C ASP A 102 10.02 -2.31 -13.01
N ASP A 103 9.11 -1.78 -13.85
CA ASP A 103 8.59 -0.42 -13.70
C ASP A 103 7.90 -0.24 -12.35
N TRP A 104 7.11 -1.24 -11.93
CA TRP A 104 6.42 -1.20 -10.64
C TRP A 104 7.40 -1.27 -9.45
N LYS A 105 8.49 -2.01 -9.58
CA LYS A 105 9.53 -2.12 -8.56
C LYS A 105 10.31 -0.81 -8.43
N THR A 106 10.66 -0.17 -9.54
CA THR A 106 11.29 1.14 -9.59
C THR A 106 10.40 2.19 -8.93
N LEU A 107 9.12 2.22 -9.29
CA LEU A 107 8.13 3.11 -8.67
C LEU A 107 8.03 2.93 -7.15
N ILE A 108 7.99 1.69 -6.65
CA ILE A 108 7.97 1.44 -5.20
C ILE A 108 9.27 1.91 -4.53
N ARG A 109 10.41 1.81 -5.22
CA ARG A 109 11.70 2.32 -4.73
C ARG A 109 11.69 3.84 -4.67
N GLU A 110 11.19 4.52 -5.70
CA GLU A 110 11.04 5.98 -5.73
C GLU A 110 10.09 6.47 -4.64
N ALA A 111 8.95 5.80 -4.45
CA ALA A 111 8.00 6.10 -3.38
C ALA A 111 8.66 6.02 -1.99
N LYS A 112 9.50 5.01 -1.73
CA LYS A 112 10.25 4.91 -0.47
C LYS A 112 11.19 6.09 -0.22
N VAL A 113 11.79 6.63 -1.28
CA VAL A 113 12.73 7.76 -1.21
C VAL A 113 11.96 9.07 -1.02
N LEU A 114 10.89 9.29 -1.79
CA LEU A 114 10.07 10.51 -1.74
C LEU A 114 9.35 10.71 -0.40
N THR A 115 9.09 9.62 0.31
CA THR A 115 8.35 9.66 1.58
C THR A 115 9.24 9.42 2.80
N GLY A 116 10.53 9.14 2.64
CA GLY A 116 11.46 9.09 3.77
C GLY A 116 11.86 10.50 4.25
N PRO A 117 12.19 10.68 5.54
CA PRO A 117 12.86 11.90 6.00
C PRO A 117 14.26 12.05 5.38
#